data_AF-A0A8B7E8H2-F1
#
_entry.id   AF-A0A8B7E8H2-F1
#
_cell.length_a   1.000
_cell.length_b   1.000
_cell.length_c   1.000
_cell.angle_alpha   90.00
_cell.angle_beta   90.00
_cell.angle_gamma   90.00
#
_symmetry.space_group_name_H-M   'P 1'
#
loop_
_entity.id
_entity.type
_entity.pdbx_description
1 polymer ?
#
loop_
_entity_poly.entity_id
_entity_poly.type
_entity_poly.pdbx_seq_one_letter_code
_entity_poly.pdbx_strand_id
1 'polypeptide(L)'
;GLMYGFVRMFSVYKDFSFQDCLLFGSVISATDPVTVLAIFHDLHVDVDLYALAFGESILNDAVSIVLYKSVESYSSQAFVFTSFLKSIGEFVAVFGGSLLIGSIMGLGNALLTKLTHLYQFPQLETALFTLMSYSTFLIAEAAELTGK
;
A
#
# COMPACT_ATOMS: atom_id res chain seq x y z
N GLY A 1 16.52 2.59 -17.94
CA GLY A 1 17.22 2.61 -19.23
C GLY A 1 18.30 3.67 -19.28
N LEU A 2 17.90 4.95 -19.38
CA LEU A 2 18.82 6.10 -19.44
C LEU A 2 19.78 6.20 -18.25
N MET A 3 19.30 5.97 -17.02
CA MET A 3 20.12 5.99 -15.80
C MET A 3 21.25 4.94 -15.83
N TYR A 4 20.93 3.70 -16.21
CA TYR A 4 21.92 2.62 -16.37
C TYR A 4 22.99 2.99 -17.42
N GLY A 5 22.56 3.57 -18.55
CA GLY A 5 23.47 4.06 -19.59
C GLY A 5 24.41 5.14 -19.09
N PHE A 6 23.91 6.09 -18.28
CA PHE A 6 24.70 7.18 -17.71
C PHE A 6 25.71 6.67 -16.67
N VAL A 7 25.30 5.79 -15.75
CA VAL A 7 26.19 5.20 -14.73
C VAL A 7 27.31 4.38 -15.35
N ARG A 8 27.00 3.62 -16.42
CA ARG A 8 27.98 2.83 -17.16
C ARG A 8 28.93 3.71 -17.99
N MET A 9 28.45 4.84 -18.53
CA MET A 9 29.26 5.80 -19.28
C MET A 9 30.28 6.54 -18.40
N PHE A 10 29.88 6.96 -17.20
CA PHE A 10 30.78 7.66 -16.27
C PHE A 10 31.64 6.72 -15.42
N SER A 11 31.47 5.40 -15.56
CA SER A 11 32.25 4.35 -14.88
C SER A 11 32.36 4.53 -13.36
N VAL A 12 31.35 5.19 -12.75
CA VAL A 12 31.35 5.62 -11.34
C VAL A 12 31.21 4.42 -10.39
N TYR A 13 30.56 3.34 -10.82
CA TYR A 13 30.41 2.08 -10.08
C TYR A 13 30.47 0.88 -11.04
N LYS A 14 31.40 -0.06 -10.79
CA LYS A 14 31.59 -1.27 -11.61
C LYS A 14 30.57 -2.37 -11.34
N ASP A 15 29.98 -2.38 -10.16
CA ASP A 15 29.06 -3.44 -9.69
C ASP A 15 27.58 -3.04 -9.78
N PHE A 16 27.26 -1.94 -10.47
CA PHE A 16 25.88 -1.46 -10.59
C PHE A 16 25.08 -2.30 -11.59
N SER A 17 24.10 -3.05 -11.09
CA SER A 17 23.27 -3.94 -11.88
C SER A 17 22.07 -3.20 -12.49
N PHE A 18 21.52 -3.75 -13.57
CA PHE A 18 20.23 -3.29 -14.10
C PHE A 18 19.09 -3.54 -13.10
N GLN A 19 19.24 -4.54 -12.23
CA GLN A 19 18.31 -4.82 -11.13
C GLN A 19 18.23 -3.63 -10.17
N ASP A 20 19.35 -3.00 -9.83
CA ASP A 20 19.38 -1.84 -8.92
C ASP A 20 18.64 -0.64 -9.52
N CYS A 21 18.69 -0.48 -10.85
CA CYS A 21 17.91 0.55 -11.54
C CYS A 21 16.40 0.29 -11.45
N LEU A 22 15.99 -0.98 -11.58
CA LEU A 22 14.58 -1.37 -11.52
C LEU A 22 14.05 -1.25 -10.09
N LEU A 23 14.84 -1.66 -9.08
CA LEU A 23 14.49 -1.49 -7.67
C LEU A 23 14.33 0.00 -7.34
N PHE A 24 15.29 0.83 -7.74
CA PHE A 24 15.20 2.27 -7.56
C PHE A 24 13.96 2.88 -8.23
N GLY A 25 13.64 2.44 -9.46
CA GLY A 25 12.43 2.84 -10.17
C GLY A 25 11.15 2.41 -9.44
N SER A 26 11.08 1.20 -8.90
CA SER A 26 9.92 0.74 -8.12
C SER A 26 9.73 1.54 -6.83
N VAL A 27 10.80 1.91 -6.13
CA VAL A 27 10.71 2.66 -4.87
C VAL A 27 10.23 4.10 -5.10
N ILE A 28 10.71 4.75 -6.16
CA ILE A 28 10.33 6.13 -6.50
C ILE A 28 8.96 6.20 -7.21
N SER A 29 8.46 5.07 -7.71
CA SER A 29 7.15 5.04 -8.34
C SER A 29 6.05 5.42 -7.34
N ALA A 30 6.17 5.08 -6.05
CA ALA A 30 5.21 5.45 -5.02
C ALA A 30 5.08 6.98 -4.90
N THR A 31 3.86 7.51 -5.02
CA THR A 31 3.57 8.95 -4.98
C THR A 31 2.78 9.28 -3.74
N ASP A 32 3.28 10.19 -2.91
CA ASP A 32 2.53 10.73 -1.78
C ASP A 32 1.77 12.01 -2.17
N PRO A 33 0.42 12.00 -2.18
CA PRO A 33 -0.39 13.14 -2.58
C PRO A 33 -0.70 14.09 -1.41
N VAL A 34 -0.23 13.83 -0.18
CA VAL A 34 -0.66 14.56 1.03
C VAL A 34 -0.57 16.08 0.86
N THR A 35 0.52 16.56 0.25
CA THR A 35 0.71 18.01 0.02
C THR A 35 -0.25 18.55 -1.05
N VAL A 36 -0.53 17.78 -2.09
CA VAL A 36 -1.43 18.18 -3.19
C VAL A 36 -2.88 18.15 -2.73
N LEU A 37 -3.27 17.14 -1.94
CA LEU A 37 -4.61 17.01 -1.36
C LEU A 37 -4.91 18.14 -0.37
N ALA A 38 -3.93 18.58 0.42
CA ALA A 38 -4.10 19.74 1.30
C ALA A 38 -4.42 21.01 0.51
N ILE A 39 -3.71 21.24 -0.60
CA ILE A 39 -3.97 22.38 -1.49
C ILE A 39 -5.34 22.26 -2.18
N PHE A 40 -5.73 21.06 -2.62
CA PHE A 40 -7.05 20.84 -3.24
C PHE A 40 -8.19 21.10 -2.26
N HIS A 41 -8.02 20.72 -1.00
CA HIS A 41 -8.97 21.01 0.06
C HIS A 41 -9.10 22.53 0.28
N ASP A 42 -7.98 23.25 0.37
CA ASP A 42 -7.98 24.71 0.56
C ASP A 42 -8.60 25.46 -0.64
N LEU A 43 -8.37 24.96 -1.86
CA LEU A 43 -8.92 25.51 -3.10
C LEU A 43 -10.39 25.12 -3.35
N HIS A 44 -11.03 24.34 -2.47
CA HIS A 44 -12.40 23.85 -2.63
C HIS A 44 -12.62 23.13 -3.99
N VAL A 45 -11.65 22.31 -4.38
CA VAL A 45 -11.70 21.49 -5.59
C VAL A 45 -12.83 20.46 -5.51
N ASP A 46 -13.37 20.07 -6.66
CA ASP A 46 -14.39 19.02 -6.76
C ASP A 46 -13.98 17.75 -6.01
N VAL A 47 -14.92 17.24 -5.20
CA VAL A 47 -14.73 16.05 -4.35
C VAL A 47 -14.33 14.84 -5.19
N ASP A 48 -14.81 14.77 -6.43
CA ASP A 48 -14.47 13.70 -7.37
C ASP A 48 -12.98 13.72 -7.77
N LEU A 49 -12.40 14.91 -7.99
CA LEU A 49 -10.98 15.05 -8.33
C LEU A 49 -10.08 14.75 -7.13
N TYR A 50 -10.52 15.17 -5.94
CA TYR A 50 -9.85 14.80 -4.67
C TYR A 50 -9.84 13.28 -4.48
N ALA A 51 -11.00 12.63 -4.63
CA ALA A 51 -11.13 11.19 -4.46
C ALA A 51 -10.33 10.41 -5.51
N LEU A 52 -10.27 10.91 -6.74
CA LEU A 52 -9.47 10.32 -7.82
C LEU A 52 -7.97 10.37 -7.50
N ALA A 53 -7.43 11.53 -7.15
CA ALA A 53 -6.00 11.70 -6.86
C ALA A 53 -5.56 10.90 -5.63
N PHE A 54 -6.42 10.85 -4.60
CA PHE A 54 -6.20 10.00 -3.43
C PHE A 54 -6.18 8.51 -3.79
N GLY A 55 -7.16 8.06 -4.59
CA GLY A 55 -7.25 6.67 -5.03
C GLY A 55 -6.08 6.24 -5.92
N GLU A 56 -5.65 7.10 -6.85
CA GLU A 56 -4.48 6.87 -7.71
C GLU A 56 -3.23 6.61 -6.87
N SER A 57 -3.01 7.42 -5.85
CA SER A 57 -1.82 7.31 -4.99
C SER A 57 -1.80 6.01 -4.19
N ILE A 58 -2.96 5.59 -3.64
CA ILE A 58 -3.07 4.30 -2.95
C ILE A 58 -2.76 3.14 -3.91
N LEU A 59 -3.31 3.18 -5.13
CA LEU A 59 -3.04 2.15 -6.14
C LEU A 59 -1.57 2.15 -6.54
N ASN A 60 -0.94 3.32 -6.62
CA ASN A 60 0.45 3.46 -7.00
C ASN A 60 1.41 2.92 -5.93
N ASP A 61 1.15 3.14 -4.64
CA ASP A 61 1.88 2.53 -3.53
C ASP A 61 1.81 0.99 -3.59
N ALA A 62 0.60 0.48 -3.84
CA ALA A 62 0.34 -0.94 -4.02
C ALA A 62 1.10 -1.54 -5.22
N VAL A 63 1.15 -0.86 -6.37
CA VAL A 63 1.89 -1.34 -7.54
C VAL A 63 3.40 -1.29 -7.30
N SER A 64 3.87 -0.25 -6.62
CA SER A 64 5.30 -0.03 -6.33
C SER A 64 5.89 -1.17 -5.49
N ILE A 65 5.19 -1.63 -4.45
CA ILE A 65 5.62 -2.77 -3.63
C ILE A 65 5.63 -4.09 -4.42
N VAL A 66 4.67 -4.30 -5.33
CA VAL A 66 4.63 -5.51 -6.20
C VAL A 66 5.80 -5.53 -7.17
N LEU A 67 6.09 -4.39 -7.79
CA LEU A 67 7.23 -4.23 -8.68
C LEU A 67 8.54 -4.46 -7.93
N TYR A 68 8.67 -3.91 -6.71
CA TYR A 68 9.83 -4.14 -5.86
C TYR A 68 10.05 -5.64 -5.61
N LYS A 69 9.03 -6.37 -5.12
CA LYS A 69 9.12 -7.82 -4.84
C LYS A 69 9.43 -8.64 -6.10
N SER A 70 8.85 -8.26 -7.25
CA SER A 70 9.12 -8.91 -8.54
C SER A 70 10.58 -8.76 -8.97
N VAL A 71 11.17 -7.57 -8.77
CA VAL A 71 12.55 -7.26 -9.14
C VAL A 71 13.54 -7.81 -8.12
N GLU A 72 13.20 -7.87 -6.84
CA GLU A 72 14.02 -8.51 -5.80
C GLU A 72 14.16 -10.02 -6.06
N SER A 73 13.09 -10.68 -6.50
CA SER A 73 13.08 -12.11 -6.83
C SER A 73 13.89 -12.48 -8.10
N TYR A 74 14.55 -11.52 -8.76
CA TYR A 74 15.25 -11.65 -10.03
C TYR A 74 16.57 -12.47 -9.97
N SER A 75 16.76 -13.38 -9.01
CA SER A 75 18.01 -14.15 -8.92
C SER A 75 18.10 -15.25 -10.00
N SER A 76 18.93 -14.95 -11.01
CA SER A 76 19.81 -15.87 -11.75
C SER A 76 19.22 -16.95 -12.66
N GLN A 77 17.94 -17.33 -12.57
CA GLN A 77 17.37 -18.32 -13.50
C GLN A 77 16.04 -17.86 -14.10
N ALA A 78 15.97 -17.99 -15.42
CA ALA A 78 14.93 -17.47 -16.29
C ALA A 78 13.52 -17.92 -15.87
N PHE A 79 12.70 -17.02 -15.32
CA PHE A 79 11.23 -17.02 -15.42
C PHE A 79 10.65 -15.70 -14.87
N VAL A 80 10.97 -14.57 -15.52
CA VAL A 80 10.45 -13.22 -15.17
C VAL A 80 8.93 -13.22 -15.08
N PHE A 81 8.25 -13.90 -16.02
CA PHE A 81 6.80 -13.95 -16.08
C PHE A 81 6.18 -14.71 -14.90
N THR A 82 6.81 -15.80 -14.45
CA THR A 82 6.31 -16.60 -13.32
C THR A 82 6.48 -15.87 -12.00
N SER A 83 7.62 -15.23 -11.76
CA SER A 83 7.84 -14.42 -10.55
C SER A 83 6.91 -13.21 -10.51
N PHE A 84 6.69 -12.55 -11.65
CA PHE A 84 5.74 -11.43 -11.76
C PHE A 84 4.30 -11.89 -11.47
N LEU A 85 3.85 -12.98 -12.07
CA LEU A 85 2.52 -13.55 -11.77
C LEU A 85 2.39 -13.98 -10.31
N LYS A 86 3.45 -14.55 -9.72
CA LYS A 86 3.47 -14.90 -8.30
C LYS A 86 3.34 -13.66 -7.41
N SER A 87 4.06 -12.59 -7.70
CA SER A 87 3.95 -11.32 -6.96
C SER A 87 2.57 -10.68 -7.10
N ILE A 88 1.94 -10.74 -8.27
CA ILE A 88 0.54 -10.31 -8.45
C ILE A 88 -0.41 -11.19 -7.61
N GLY A 89 -0.21 -12.50 -7.60
CA GLY A 89 -1.02 -13.43 -6.81
C GLY A 89 -0.91 -13.16 -5.31
N GLU A 90 0.32 -12.99 -4.81
CA GLU A 90 0.58 -12.61 -3.42
C GLU A 90 -0.03 -11.24 -3.08
N PHE A 91 0.07 -10.28 -4.00
CA PHE A 91 -0.58 -8.98 -3.83
C PHE A 91 -2.09 -9.08 -3.70
N VAL A 92 -2.76 -9.78 -4.63
CA VAL A 92 -4.22 -9.95 -4.58
C VAL A 92 -4.64 -10.69 -3.32
N ALA A 93 -3.86 -11.69 -2.88
CA ALA A 93 -4.12 -12.42 -1.65
C ALA A 93 -3.99 -11.53 -0.40
N VAL A 94 -2.90 -10.77 -0.30
CA VAL A 94 -2.66 -9.86 0.84
C VAL A 94 -3.64 -8.69 0.81
N PHE A 95 -3.76 -7.97 -0.30
CA PHE A 95 -4.68 -6.85 -0.46
C PHE A 95 -6.14 -7.27 -0.23
N GLY A 96 -6.57 -8.36 -0.87
CA GLY A 96 -7.92 -8.91 -0.70
C GLY A 96 -8.17 -9.39 0.72
N GLY A 97 -7.22 -10.10 1.33
CA GLY A 97 -7.30 -10.56 2.72
C GLY A 97 -7.40 -9.40 3.72
N SER A 98 -6.53 -8.39 3.59
CA SER A 98 -6.55 -7.19 4.41
C SER A 98 -7.84 -6.38 4.23
N LEU A 99 -8.35 -6.25 3.01
CA LEU A 99 -9.61 -5.57 2.72
C LEU A 99 -10.80 -6.30 3.35
N LEU A 100 -10.84 -7.63 3.27
CA LEU A 100 -11.90 -8.44 3.86
C LEU A 100 -11.90 -8.33 5.39
N ILE A 101 -10.73 -8.48 6.03
CA ILE A 101 -10.60 -8.36 7.49
C ILE A 101 -11.00 -6.96 7.95
N GLY A 102 -10.51 -5.91 7.27
CA GLY A 102 -10.85 -4.52 7.57
C GLY A 102 -12.34 -4.23 7.41
N SER A 103 -12.97 -4.74 6.36
CA SER A 103 -14.42 -4.60 6.11
C SER A 103 -15.25 -5.29 7.20
N ILE A 104 -14.91 -6.54 7.57
CA ILE A 104 -15.62 -7.29 8.62
C ILE A 104 -15.52 -6.57 9.96
N MET A 105 -14.32 -6.10 10.33
CA MET A 105 -14.11 -5.37 11.59
C MET A 105 -14.81 -4.00 11.58
N GLY A 106 -14.78 -3.27 10.45
CA GLY A 106 -15.51 -2.01 10.29
C GLY A 106 -17.02 -2.19 10.40
N LEU A 107 -17.57 -3.21 9.76
CA LEU A 107 -18.98 -3.61 9.87
C LEU A 107 -19.33 -4.02 11.31
N GLY A 108 -18.46 -4.79 11.97
CA GLY A 108 -18.62 -5.19 13.36
C GLY A 108 -18.67 -3.99 14.30
N ASN A 109 -17.77 -3.02 14.12
CA ASN A 109 -17.75 -1.79 14.91
C ASN A 109 -19.01 -0.94 14.66
N ALA A 110 -19.40 -0.76 13.39
CA ALA A 110 -20.61 -0.03 13.03
C ALA A 110 -21.88 -0.67 13.62
N LEU A 111 -21.98 -2.00 13.60
CA LEU A 111 -23.09 -2.75 14.19
C LEU A 111 -23.10 -2.60 15.72
N LEU A 112 -21.94 -2.67 16.36
CA LEU A 112 -21.79 -2.55 17.81
C LEU A 112 -22.25 -1.17 18.28
N THR A 113 -21.79 -0.10 17.64
CA THR A 113 -22.21 1.28 17.94
C THR A 113 -23.71 1.48 17.71
N LYS A 114 -24.28 0.86 16.68
CA LYS A 114 -25.72 0.93 16.38
C LYS A 114 -26.58 0.18 17.40
N LEU A 115 -26.15 -0.98 17.89
CA LEU A 115 -26.93 -1.82 18.81
C LEU A 115 -26.87 -1.36 20.27
N THR A 116 -25.76 -0.76 20.69
CA THR A 116 -25.54 -0.37 22.10
C THR A 116 -25.89 1.08 22.40
N HIS A 117 -26.36 1.87 21.41
CA HIS A 117 -26.67 3.30 21.56
C HIS A 117 -25.54 4.07 22.27
N LEU A 118 -24.29 3.75 21.94
CA LEU A 118 -23.08 4.29 22.57
C LEU A 118 -22.90 5.81 22.38
N TYR A 119 -23.68 6.44 21.51
CA TYR A 119 -23.69 7.90 21.29
C TYR A 119 -23.93 8.71 22.58
N GLN A 120 -24.52 8.08 23.61
CA GLN A 120 -24.75 8.72 24.91
C GLN A 120 -23.47 8.88 25.75
N PHE A 121 -22.39 8.17 25.41
CA PHE A 121 -21.11 8.17 26.13
C PHE A 121 -19.93 8.33 25.16
N PRO A 122 -19.60 9.57 24.74
CA PRO A 122 -18.58 9.85 23.72
C PRO A 122 -17.18 9.31 24.05
N GLN A 123 -16.86 9.25 25.35
CA GLN A 123 -15.58 8.73 25.85
C GLN A 123 -15.46 7.20 25.68
N LEU A 124 -16.58 6.47 25.84
CA LEU A 124 -16.61 5.02 25.69
C LEU A 124 -16.62 4.63 24.21
N GLU A 125 -17.32 5.40 23.38
CA GLU A 125 -17.35 5.23 21.93
C GLU A 125 -15.95 5.39 21.31
N THR A 126 -15.24 6.46 21.66
CA THR A 126 -13.86 6.67 21.18
C THR A 126 -12.92 5.57 21.66
N ALA A 127 -12.96 5.19 22.93
CA ALA A 127 -12.11 4.11 23.46
C ALA A 127 -12.37 2.75 22.78
N LEU A 128 -13.63 2.40 22.56
CA LEU A 128 -14.02 1.18 21.83
C LEU A 128 -13.55 1.24 20.38
N PHE A 129 -13.68 2.38 19.71
CA PHE A 129 -13.22 2.55 18.35
C PHE A 129 -11.70 2.32 18.23
N THR A 130 -10.90 2.90 19.13
CA THR A 130 -9.44 2.71 19.13
C THR A 130 -9.06 1.26 19.42
N LEU A 131 -9.73 0.61 20.38
CA LEU A 131 -9.49 -0.79 20.74
C LEU A 131 -9.84 -1.74 19.58
N MET A 132 -10.96 -1.51 18.89
CA MET A 132 -11.39 -2.31 17.74
C MET A 132 -10.48 -2.10 16.53
N SER A 133 -9.99 -0.88 16.31
CA SER A 133 -8.98 -0.61 15.29
C SER A 133 -7.68 -1.37 15.57
N TYR A 134 -7.22 -1.38 16.83
CA TYR A 134 -6.00 -2.09 17.23
C TYR A 134 -6.17 -3.61 17.19
N SER A 135 -7.34 -4.15 17.56
CA SER A 135 -7.61 -5.58 17.46
C SER A 135 -7.63 -6.06 16.01
N THR A 136 -8.09 -5.24 15.07
CA THR A 136 -8.03 -5.53 13.62
C THR A 136 -6.58 -5.71 13.16
N PHE A 137 -5.68 -4.83 13.60
CA PHE A 137 -4.25 -4.93 13.33
C PHE A 137 -3.66 -6.23 13.91
N LEU A 138 -3.92 -6.51 15.19
CA LEU A 138 -3.42 -7.73 15.84
C LEU A 138 -3.93 -9.02 15.16
N ILE A 139 -5.18 -9.03 14.70
CA ILE A 139 -5.76 -10.18 13.98
C ILE A 139 -5.11 -10.34 12.60
N ALA A 140 -4.86 -9.25 11.88
CA ALA A 140 -4.16 -9.28 10.60
C ALA A 140 -2.70 -9.76 10.74
N GLU A 141 -2.02 -9.36 11.82
CA GLU A 141 -0.66 -9.80 12.14
C GLU A 141 -0.62 -11.27 12.59
N ALA A 142 -1.56 -11.70 13.42
CA ALA A 142 -1.71 -13.10 13.82
C ALA A 142 -2.07 -14.03 12.66
N ALA A 143 -2.74 -13.51 11.63
CA ALA A 143 -3.09 -14.25 10.41
C ALA A 143 -1.96 -14.24 9.36
N GLU A 144 -0.76 -13.72 9.68
CA GLU A 144 0.39 -13.58 8.77
C GLU A 144 0.08 -12.79 7.47
N LEU A 145 -1.01 -12.02 7.46
CA LEU A 145 -1.46 -11.22 6.31
C LEU A 145 -0.81 -9.85 6.25
N THR A 146 -0.15 -9.41 7.32
CA THR A 146 0.74 -8.25 7.29
C THR A 146 2.05 -8.69 6.65
N GLY A 147 2.20 -8.38 5.36
CA GLY A 147 3.29 -8.84 4.51
C GLY A 147 4.67 -8.73 5.19
N LYS A 148 5.35 -9.87 5.27
CA LYS A 148 6.82 -9.91 5.34
C LYS A 148 7.43 -9.48 4.01
#